data_AF-A0A7C6FN34-F1
#
_entry.id   AF-A0A7C6FN34-F1
#
_cell.length_a   1.000
_cell.length_b   1.000
_cell.length_c   1.000
_cell.angle_alpha   90.00
_cell.angle_beta   90.00
_cell.angle_gamma   90.00
#
_symmetry.space_group_name_H-M   'P 1'
#
loop_
_entity.id
_entity.type
_entity.pdbx_description
1 polymer ?
#
loop_
_entity_poly.entity_id
_entity_poly.type
_entity_poly.pdbx_seq_one_letter_code
_entity_poly.pdbx_strand_id
1 'polypeptide(L)'
;MNLPNFDKAFTDYFFKWMEDNRDNYEYLDQMEADMPAVYEKFLDTPQDFLGGQKPGEFFENYSDAHMLVDWARAYLDEGIELPDMLLNRICDLGDPEPLYPCLESGELDEMRMAAVTLLREIGDTAKAREYILWQSAPYIPKELKDNALESLEAIGEEAKPLMLSLLDSADDEGKESLLSVLCGYGANDRVYEELIKLFERKINKRAAISAYLGKLGDERALPLLIKAAASVETPYLDYIEMRSAIEQLGGEAPERDFDEDEMYDRFMRQ
;
A
#
# COMPACT_ATOMS: atom_id res chain seq x y z
N MET A 1 18.71 16.39 -20.59
CA MET A 1 19.85 15.70 -19.93
C MET A 1 20.02 14.36 -20.65
N ASN A 2 21.16 13.68 -20.60
CA ASN A 2 21.21 12.31 -21.14
C ASN A 2 21.08 11.35 -19.97
N LEU A 3 19.86 10.86 -19.72
CA LEU A 3 19.56 9.99 -18.59
C LEU A 3 20.02 8.55 -18.88
N PRO A 4 20.85 7.94 -18.01
CA PRO A 4 21.20 6.54 -18.16
C PRO A 4 19.97 5.65 -17.97
N ASN A 5 19.64 4.82 -18.97
CA ASN A 5 18.54 3.86 -18.88
C ASN A 5 19.08 2.53 -18.34
N PHE A 6 18.89 2.30 -17.04
CA PHE A 6 19.42 1.14 -16.32
C PHE A 6 18.74 -0.17 -16.72
N ASP A 7 17.44 -0.18 -16.99
CA ASP A 7 16.72 -1.41 -17.35
C ASP A 7 17.09 -1.89 -18.75
N LYS A 8 17.26 -0.94 -19.69
CA LYS A 8 17.80 -1.25 -21.01
C LYS A 8 19.21 -1.82 -20.90
N ALA A 9 20.06 -1.21 -20.09
CA ALA A 9 21.43 -1.68 -19.89
C ALA A 9 21.47 -3.07 -19.23
N PHE A 10 20.61 -3.32 -18.24
CA PHE A 10 20.49 -4.64 -17.62
C PHE A 10 19.94 -5.67 -18.60
N THR A 11 18.96 -5.32 -19.43
CA THR A 11 18.43 -6.19 -20.48
C THR A 11 19.53 -6.64 -21.45
N ASP A 12 20.35 -5.69 -21.93
CA ASP A 12 21.46 -5.99 -22.82
C ASP A 12 22.53 -6.86 -22.13
N TYR A 13 22.85 -6.56 -20.85
CA TYR A 13 23.75 -7.38 -20.04
C TYR A 13 23.23 -8.80 -19.83
N PHE A 14 21.93 -8.93 -19.50
CA PHE A 14 21.27 -10.19 -19.26
C PHE A 14 21.28 -11.07 -20.51
N PHE A 15 20.93 -10.53 -21.68
CA PHE A 15 21.00 -11.29 -22.94
C PHE A 15 22.40 -11.86 -23.22
N LYS A 16 23.44 -11.06 -23.00
CA LYS A 16 24.82 -11.54 -23.14
C LYS A 16 25.15 -12.62 -22.12
N TRP A 17 24.78 -12.42 -20.86
CA TRP A 17 24.95 -13.42 -19.81
C TRP A 17 24.22 -14.73 -20.16
N MET A 18 23.02 -14.65 -20.75
CA MET A 18 22.26 -15.81 -21.21
C MET A 18 23.01 -16.60 -22.29
N GLU A 19 23.58 -15.91 -23.29
CA GLU A 19 24.35 -16.54 -24.36
C GLU A 19 25.59 -17.26 -23.81
N ASP A 20 26.30 -16.62 -22.87
CA ASP A 20 27.52 -17.15 -22.28
C ASP A 20 27.27 -18.32 -21.31
N ASN A 21 26.05 -18.44 -20.75
CA ASN A 21 25.73 -19.44 -19.72
C ASN A 21 24.66 -20.46 -20.16
N ARG A 22 24.16 -20.41 -21.40
CA ARG A 22 23.10 -21.31 -21.88
C ARG A 22 23.38 -22.79 -21.63
N ASP A 23 24.63 -23.23 -21.81
CA ASP A 23 24.99 -24.64 -21.64
C ASP A 23 25.03 -25.11 -20.18
N ASN A 24 24.92 -24.17 -19.22
CA ASN A 24 24.91 -24.47 -17.79
C ASN A 24 23.51 -24.76 -17.24
N TYR A 25 22.44 -24.55 -18.02
CA TYR A 25 21.06 -24.70 -17.58
C TYR A 25 20.29 -25.69 -18.44
N GLU A 26 19.55 -26.59 -17.79
CA GLU A 26 18.70 -27.57 -18.48
C GLU A 26 17.27 -27.03 -18.69
N TYR A 27 16.81 -26.13 -17.80
CA TYR A 27 15.46 -25.57 -17.80
C TYR A 27 15.48 -24.06 -17.53
N LEU A 28 14.50 -23.32 -18.07
CA LEU A 28 14.38 -21.87 -17.90
C LEU A 28 14.20 -21.45 -16.42
N ASP A 29 13.44 -22.23 -15.64
CA ASP A 29 13.20 -21.92 -14.22
C ASP A 29 14.49 -21.86 -13.39
N GLN A 30 15.52 -22.66 -13.73
CA GLN A 30 16.82 -22.61 -13.07
C GLN A 30 17.56 -21.30 -13.34
N MET A 31 17.36 -20.77 -14.54
CA MET A 31 17.97 -19.53 -14.99
C MET A 31 17.26 -18.31 -14.39
N GLU A 32 15.94 -18.37 -14.26
CA GLU A 32 15.15 -17.37 -13.53
C GLU A 32 15.54 -17.32 -12.05
N ALA A 33 15.83 -18.46 -11.43
CA ALA A 33 16.29 -18.53 -10.04
C ALA A 33 17.63 -17.80 -9.79
N ASP A 34 18.50 -17.72 -10.80
CA ASP A 34 19.78 -17.01 -10.71
C ASP A 34 19.68 -15.52 -11.06
N MET A 35 18.53 -15.05 -11.56
CA MET A 35 18.31 -13.66 -11.97
C MET A 35 18.72 -12.62 -10.90
N PRO A 36 18.42 -12.79 -9.61
CA PRO A 36 18.87 -11.86 -8.57
C PRO A 36 20.39 -11.73 -8.51
N ALA A 37 21.12 -12.85 -8.56
CA ALA A 37 22.59 -12.85 -8.53
C ALA A 37 23.19 -12.23 -9.80
N VAL A 38 22.55 -12.42 -10.95
CA VAL A 38 22.95 -11.78 -12.22
C VAL A 38 22.76 -10.27 -12.14
N TYR A 39 21.66 -9.80 -11.56
CA TYR A 39 21.41 -8.38 -11.34
C TYR A 39 22.43 -7.77 -10.37
N GLU A 40 22.72 -8.41 -9.23
CA GLU A 40 23.77 -7.97 -8.30
C GLU A 40 25.14 -7.85 -8.99
N LYS A 41 25.50 -8.84 -9.82
CA LYS A 41 26.74 -8.81 -10.58
C LYS A 41 26.77 -7.67 -11.59
N PHE A 42 25.65 -7.38 -12.25
CA PHE A 42 25.52 -6.23 -13.14
C PHE A 42 25.77 -4.92 -12.38
N LEU A 43 25.15 -4.75 -11.20
CA LEU A 43 25.33 -3.58 -10.35
C LEU A 43 26.78 -3.39 -9.90
N ASP A 44 27.53 -4.48 -9.67
CA ASP A 44 28.94 -4.44 -9.22
C ASP A 44 29.97 -4.45 -10.37
N THR A 45 29.53 -4.54 -11.63
CA THR A 45 30.43 -4.56 -12.80
C THR A 45 30.49 -3.19 -13.47
N PRO A 46 31.69 -2.59 -13.67
CA PRO A 46 31.86 -1.36 -14.46
C PRO A 46 31.21 -1.42 -15.83
N GLN A 47 30.45 -0.38 -16.20
CA GLN A 47 29.74 -0.30 -17.49
C GLN A 47 30.22 0.88 -18.33
N ASP A 48 30.41 0.64 -19.64
CA ASP A 48 30.90 1.65 -20.58
C ASP A 48 29.92 2.85 -20.71
N PHE A 49 28.60 2.60 -20.63
CA PHE A 49 27.59 3.65 -20.71
C PHE A 49 27.61 4.62 -19.51
N LEU A 50 28.26 4.22 -18.41
CA LEU A 50 28.51 5.04 -17.22
C LEU A 50 29.98 5.50 -17.15
N GLY A 51 30.73 5.41 -18.25
CA GLY A 51 32.14 5.80 -18.28
C GLY A 51 33.04 4.92 -17.40
N GLY A 52 32.69 3.65 -17.21
CA GLY A 52 33.43 2.70 -16.38
C GLY A 52 33.06 2.74 -14.90
N GLN A 53 31.99 3.44 -14.52
CA GLN A 53 31.42 3.32 -13.18
C GLN A 53 30.53 2.08 -13.07
N LYS A 54 30.36 1.61 -11.83
CA LYS A 54 29.43 0.54 -11.49
C LYS A 54 28.00 1.10 -11.37
N PRO A 55 26.97 0.45 -11.93
CA PRO A 55 25.60 0.92 -11.82
C PRO A 55 25.12 1.06 -10.37
N GLY A 56 25.50 0.14 -9.48
CA GLY A 56 25.11 0.18 -8.06
C GLY A 56 25.67 1.37 -7.29
N GLU A 57 26.85 1.86 -7.68
CA GLU A 57 27.54 2.98 -7.01
C GLU A 57 27.29 4.33 -7.70
N PHE A 58 26.61 4.34 -8.87
CA PHE A 58 26.50 5.52 -9.72
C PHE A 58 25.90 6.72 -8.99
N PHE A 59 24.80 6.51 -8.28
CA PHE A 59 24.08 7.57 -7.57
C PHE A 59 24.75 8.01 -6.27
N GLU A 60 25.67 7.21 -5.70
CA GLU A 60 26.39 7.55 -4.47
C GLU A 60 27.24 8.82 -4.61
N ASN A 61 27.65 9.14 -5.85
CA ASN A 61 28.42 10.34 -6.17
C ASN A 61 27.64 11.66 -6.02
N TYR A 62 26.34 11.58 -5.75
CA TYR A 62 25.46 12.74 -5.63
C TYR A 62 24.90 12.85 -4.20
N SER A 63 24.93 14.06 -3.64
CA SER A 63 24.49 14.34 -2.27
C SER A 63 23.46 15.46 -2.17
N ASP A 64 22.97 15.96 -3.30
CA ASP A 64 21.91 16.97 -3.37
C ASP A 64 20.57 16.27 -3.65
N ALA A 65 19.71 16.21 -2.64
CA ALA A 65 18.42 15.54 -2.73
C ALA A 65 17.47 16.24 -3.74
N HIS A 66 17.54 17.56 -3.88
CA HIS A 66 16.75 18.28 -4.90
C HIS A 66 17.13 17.83 -6.31
N MET A 67 18.43 17.75 -6.57
CA MET A 67 18.91 17.30 -7.88
C MET A 67 18.48 15.85 -8.19
N LEU A 68 18.50 14.95 -7.20
CA LEU A 68 18.07 13.57 -7.39
C LEU A 68 16.55 13.47 -7.64
N VAL A 69 15.73 14.24 -6.94
CA VAL A 69 14.28 14.31 -7.20
C VAL A 69 14.00 14.92 -8.59
N ASP A 70 14.75 15.92 -9.01
CA ASP A 70 14.64 16.47 -10.36
C ASP A 70 15.05 15.45 -11.44
N TRP A 71 15.99 14.56 -11.15
CA TRP A 71 16.30 13.44 -12.02
C TRP A 71 15.14 12.44 -12.08
N ALA A 72 14.52 12.11 -10.94
CA ALA A 72 13.35 11.21 -10.91
C ALA A 72 12.21 11.75 -11.80
N ARG A 73 11.93 13.06 -11.73
CA ARG A 73 11.00 13.72 -12.67
C ARG A 73 11.43 13.56 -14.11
N ALA A 74 12.70 13.84 -14.41
CA ALA A 74 13.21 13.76 -15.77
C ALA A 74 13.13 12.33 -16.34
N TYR A 75 13.34 11.30 -15.52
CA TYR A 75 13.14 9.89 -15.90
C TYR A 75 11.70 9.64 -16.37
N LEU A 76 10.72 10.07 -15.57
CA LEU A 76 9.30 9.91 -15.89
C LEU A 76 8.88 10.74 -17.12
N ASP A 77 9.39 11.96 -17.25
CA ASP A 77 9.14 12.82 -18.42
C ASP A 77 9.66 12.21 -19.73
N GLU A 78 10.77 11.46 -19.67
CA GLU A 78 11.31 10.70 -20.81
C GLU A 78 10.66 9.32 -21.01
N GLY A 79 9.71 8.94 -20.14
CA GLY A 79 9.04 7.64 -20.17
C GLY A 79 9.96 6.48 -19.82
N ILE A 80 10.98 6.74 -18.99
CA ILE A 80 11.94 5.75 -18.50
C ILE A 80 11.53 5.39 -17.06
N GLU A 81 11.58 4.10 -16.71
CA GLU A 81 11.31 3.64 -15.36
C GLU A 81 12.31 4.25 -14.35
N LEU A 82 11.84 4.51 -13.13
CA LEU A 82 12.67 5.09 -12.08
C LEU A 82 13.71 4.06 -11.63
N PRO A 83 15.01 4.35 -11.72
CA PRO A 83 16.02 3.41 -11.28
C PRO A 83 15.95 3.21 -9.76
N ASP A 84 15.88 1.97 -9.28
CA ASP A 84 15.90 1.66 -7.85
C ASP A 84 17.09 2.32 -7.13
N MET A 85 18.26 2.41 -7.80
CA MET A 85 19.47 3.00 -7.22
C MET A 85 19.32 4.51 -6.97
N LEU A 86 18.51 5.19 -7.78
CA LEU A 86 18.14 6.60 -7.57
C LEU A 86 17.23 6.73 -6.35
N LEU A 87 16.20 5.88 -6.27
CA LEU A 87 15.24 5.89 -5.16
C LEU A 87 15.92 5.58 -3.82
N ASN A 88 16.73 4.53 -3.78
CA ASN A 88 17.55 4.16 -2.63
C ASN A 88 18.43 5.35 -2.18
N ARG A 89 19.06 6.04 -3.14
CA ARG A 89 19.90 7.19 -2.81
C ARG A 89 19.12 8.36 -2.23
N ILE A 90 17.90 8.62 -2.74
CA ILE A 90 17.01 9.66 -2.16
C ILE A 90 16.68 9.29 -0.70
N CYS A 91 16.31 8.03 -0.45
CA CYS A 91 16.05 7.54 0.90
C CYS A 91 17.28 7.62 1.82
N ASP A 92 18.45 7.24 1.34
CA ASP A 92 19.71 7.29 2.10
C ASP A 92 20.10 8.72 2.52
N LEU A 93 19.80 9.73 1.68
CA LEU A 93 20.02 11.13 2.04
C LEU A 93 19.03 11.62 3.11
N GLY A 94 17.82 11.05 3.13
CA GLY A 94 16.83 11.26 4.19
C GLY A 94 16.26 12.68 4.26
N ASP A 95 16.40 13.48 3.20
CA ASP A 95 15.82 14.83 3.12
C ASP A 95 14.44 14.78 2.43
N PRO A 96 13.34 15.01 3.18
CA PRO A 96 11.99 14.93 2.62
C PRO A 96 11.57 16.21 1.88
N GLU A 97 12.22 17.36 2.11
CA GLU A 97 11.76 18.65 1.58
C GLU A 97 11.63 18.68 0.04
N PRO A 98 12.55 18.08 -0.74
CA PRO A 98 12.44 18.02 -2.18
C PRO A 98 11.23 17.24 -2.71
N LEU A 99 10.67 16.31 -1.92
CA LEU A 99 9.55 15.46 -2.30
C LEU A 99 8.19 16.13 -2.07
N TYR A 100 8.09 17.14 -1.22
CA TYR A 100 6.80 17.79 -0.94
C TYR A 100 6.11 18.38 -2.18
N PRO A 101 6.81 19.09 -3.09
CA PRO A 101 6.20 19.58 -4.32
C PRO A 101 5.69 18.46 -5.24
N CYS A 102 6.25 17.25 -5.14
CA CYS A 102 5.84 16.09 -5.94
C CYS A 102 4.44 15.58 -5.57
N LEU A 103 3.83 16.04 -4.48
CA LEU A 103 2.49 15.61 -4.05
C LEU A 103 1.36 16.44 -4.70
N GLU A 104 1.70 17.57 -5.30
CA GLU A 104 0.76 18.53 -5.87
C GLU A 104 -0.02 17.95 -7.07
N SER A 105 -1.23 18.45 -7.31
CA SER A 105 -2.12 17.92 -8.35
C SER A 105 -1.65 18.15 -9.80
N GLY A 106 -0.60 18.94 -10.01
CA GLY A 106 0.00 19.19 -11.32
C GLY A 106 1.10 18.18 -11.69
N GLU A 107 1.49 17.32 -10.75
CA GLU A 107 2.55 16.34 -10.94
C GLU A 107 1.99 15.05 -11.59
N LEU A 108 2.85 14.28 -12.25
CA LEU A 108 2.53 12.93 -12.73
C LEU A 108 2.12 12.02 -11.58
N ASP A 109 1.10 11.20 -11.77
CA ASP A 109 0.62 10.29 -10.72
C ASP A 109 1.70 9.27 -10.32
N GLU A 110 2.55 8.83 -11.25
CA GLU A 110 3.72 8.00 -10.98
C GLU A 110 4.72 8.69 -10.05
N MET A 111 4.94 10.00 -10.24
CA MET A 111 5.82 10.78 -9.36
C MET A 111 5.19 10.99 -7.98
N ARG A 112 3.87 11.20 -7.93
CA ARG A 112 3.12 11.33 -6.67
C ARG A 112 3.17 10.02 -5.87
N MET A 113 3.01 8.89 -6.55
CA MET A 113 3.14 7.55 -5.96
C MET A 113 4.55 7.33 -5.40
N ALA A 114 5.59 7.61 -6.20
CA ALA A 114 6.97 7.49 -5.77
C ALA A 114 7.26 8.40 -4.57
N ALA A 115 6.79 9.66 -4.59
CA ALA A 115 7.00 10.59 -3.49
C ALA A 115 6.35 10.15 -2.17
N VAL A 116 5.12 9.60 -2.21
CA VAL A 116 4.48 9.04 -1.01
C VAL A 116 5.29 7.87 -0.45
N THR A 117 5.74 6.96 -1.32
CA THR A 117 6.56 5.81 -0.89
C THR A 117 7.89 6.24 -0.30
N LEU A 118 8.61 7.14 -0.97
CA LEU A 118 9.90 7.66 -0.49
C LEU A 118 9.76 8.42 0.83
N LEU A 119 8.73 9.25 0.99
CA LEU A 119 8.46 9.94 2.26
C LEU A 119 8.21 8.95 3.41
N ARG A 120 7.46 7.87 3.14
CA ARG A 120 7.24 6.78 4.10
C ARG A 120 8.54 6.06 4.46
N GLU A 121 9.40 5.77 3.50
CA GLU A 121 10.70 5.10 3.73
C GLU A 121 11.69 5.99 4.50
N ILE A 122 11.70 7.30 4.22
CA ILE A 122 12.47 8.30 4.99
C ILE A 122 11.93 8.44 6.43
N GLY A 123 10.67 8.09 6.66
CA GLY A 123 9.99 8.26 7.95
C GLY A 123 9.44 9.67 8.16
N ASP A 124 9.16 10.40 7.07
CA ASP A 124 8.51 11.71 7.15
C ASP A 124 7.04 11.58 7.55
N THR A 125 6.63 12.34 8.57
CA THR A 125 5.24 12.38 9.04
C THR A 125 4.56 13.72 8.75
N ALA A 126 5.27 14.68 8.15
CA ALA A 126 4.82 16.05 7.95
C ALA A 126 3.57 16.12 7.05
N LYS A 127 3.39 15.13 6.18
CA LYS A 127 2.29 15.05 5.19
C LYS A 127 1.11 14.19 5.61
N ALA A 128 1.06 13.74 6.87
CA ALA A 128 -0.06 12.96 7.40
C ALA A 128 -1.41 13.67 7.23
N ARG A 129 -1.44 15.00 7.38
CA ARG A 129 -2.69 15.78 7.21
C ARG A 129 -3.22 15.67 5.78
N GLU A 130 -2.34 15.83 4.79
CA GLU A 130 -2.65 15.72 3.38
C GLU A 130 -3.17 14.31 3.05
N TYR A 131 -2.51 13.26 3.53
CA TYR A 131 -2.92 11.86 3.31
C TYR A 131 -4.32 11.56 3.87
N ILE A 132 -4.67 12.14 5.02
CA ILE A 132 -6.02 12.01 5.59
C ILE A 132 -7.06 12.72 4.72
N LEU A 133 -6.76 13.94 4.25
CA LEU A 133 -7.68 14.70 3.41
C LEU A 133 -7.90 14.06 2.04
N TRP A 134 -6.88 13.38 1.50
CA TRP A 134 -6.99 12.65 0.24
C TRP A 134 -8.04 11.55 0.26
N GLN A 135 -8.33 10.96 1.42
CA GLN A 135 -9.31 9.87 1.52
C GLN A 135 -10.71 10.29 1.06
N SER A 136 -11.07 11.56 1.28
CA SER A 136 -12.34 12.16 0.81
C SER A 136 -12.21 13.01 -0.46
N ALA A 137 -11.03 13.04 -1.08
CA ALA A 137 -10.80 13.85 -2.28
C ALA A 137 -11.19 13.06 -3.54
N PRO A 138 -12.18 13.52 -4.34
CA PRO A 138 -12.67 12.77 -5.50
C PRO A 138 -11.71 12.79 -6.70
N TYR A 139 -10.73 13.69 -6.71
CA TYR A 139 -9.74 13.84 -7.78
C TYR A 139 -8.45 13.04 -7.51
N ILE A 140 -8.33 12.41 -6.34
CA ILE A 140 -7.19 11.56 -6.01
C ILE A 140 -7.50 10.13 -6.48
N PRO A 141 -6.65 9.53 -7.34
CA PRO A 141 -6.81 8.14 -7.76
C PRO A 141 -6.82 7.17 -6.58
N LYS A 142 -7.51 6.04 -6.72
CA LYS A 142 -7.67 5.06 -5.63
C LYS A 142 -6.32 4.54 -5.15
N GLU A 143 -5.42 4.23 -6.08
CA GLU A 143 -4.08 3.70 -5.83
C GLU A 143 -3.26 4.67 -4.97
N LEU A 144 -3.41 5.98 -5.21
CA LEU A 144 -2.73 7.02 -4.44
C LEU A 144 -3.37 7.21 -3.06
N LYS A 145 -4.69 7.05 -2.93
CA LYS A 145 -5.35 7.02 -1.61
C LYS A 145 -4.90 5.81 -0.79
N ASP A 146 -4.78 4.64 -1.40
CA ASP A 146 -4.34 3.41 -0.75
C ASP A 146 -2.89 3.56 -0.26
N ASN A 147 -1.96 4.04 -1.11
CA ASN A 147 -0.57 4.29 -0.71
C ASN A 147 -0.45 5.33 0.43
N ALA A 148 -1.26 6.39 0.36
CA ALA A 148 -1.34 7.38 1.43
C ALA A 148 -1.91 6.79 2.74
N LEU A 149 -2.87 5.86 2.64
CA LEU A 149 -3.45 5.18 3.81
C LEU A 149 -2.44 4.21 4.45
N GLU A 150 -1.71 3.44 3.66
CA GLU A 150 -0.59 2.61 4.14
C GLU A 150 0.49 3.46 4.82
N SER A 151 0.73 4.68 4.32
CA SER A 151 1.64 5.62 4.97
C SER A 151 1.12 6.07 6.34
N LEU A 152 -0.19 6.29 6.50
CA LEU A 152 -0.79 6.56 7.81
C LEU A 152 -0.69 5.36 8.76
N GLU A 153 -0.85 4.13 8.25
CA GLU A 153 -0.65 2.91 9.04
C GLU A 153 0.81 2.78 9.51
N ALA A 154 1.78 3.07 8.64
CA ALA A 154 3.20 3.03 8.94
C ALA A 154 3.62 4.08 9.99
N ILE A 155 3.03 5.28 9.95
CA ILE A 155 3.22 6.30 11.00
C ILE A 155 2.71 5.80 12.36
N GLY A 156 1.69 4.92 12.37
CA GLY A 156 1.21 4.26 13.59
C GLY A 156 0.45 5.20 14.53
N GLU A 157 0.59 4.98 15.84
CA GLU A 157 -0.20 5.71 16.85
C GLU A 157 -0.01 7.24 16.80
N GLU A 158 1.09 7.74 16.25
CA GLU A 158 1.35 9.18 16.11
C GLU A 158 0.32 9.86 15.18
N ALA A 159 -0.17 9.16 14.15
CA ALA A 159 -1.19 9.70 13.24
C ALA A 159 -2.60 9.70 13.86
N LYS A 160 -2.84 8.92 14.93
CA LYS A 160 -4.17 8.70 15.52
C LYS A 160 -4.89 9.99 15.94
N PRO A 161 -4.27 10.95 16.68
CA PRO A 161 -4.96 12.18 17.07
C PRO A 161 -5.42 12.99 15.87
N LEU A 162 -4.62 13.03 14.81
CA LEU A 162 -4.93 13.79 13.60
C LEU A 162 -6.06 13.13 12.80
N MET A 163 -6.00 11.80 12.60
CA MET A 163 -7.07 11.02 11.97
C MET A 163 -8.40 11.20 12.70
N LEU A 164 -8.39 11.09 14.04
CA LEU A 164 -9.57 11.35 14.85
C LEU A 164 -10.08 12.78 14.65
N SER A 165 -9.20 13.79 14.70
CA SER A 165 -9.63 15.19 14.58
C SER A 165 -10.32 15.51 13.25
N LEU A 166 -9.93 14.83 12.17
CA LEU A 166 -10.44 15.06 10.81
C LEU A 166 -11.57 14.11 10.41
N LEU A 167 -11.88 13.11 11.23
CA LEU A 167 -12.89 12.09 10.92
C LEU A 167 -14.28 12.70 10.62
N ASP A 168 -14.69 13.75 11.34
CA ASP A 168 -16.00 14.41 11.10
C ASP A 168 -16.07 15.16 9.78
N SER A 169 -14.91 15.55 9.23
CA SER A 169 -14.81 16.25 7.95
C SER A 169 -14.73 15.30 6.75
N ALA A 170 -14.49 14.02 6.99
CA ALA A 170 -14.47 13.00 5.95
C ALA A 170 -15.88 12.61 5.51
N ASP A 171 -16.04 12.32 4.22
CA ASP A 171 -17.22 11.69 3.67
C ASP A 171 -17.31 10.20 4.05
N ASP A 172 -18.37 9.50 3.64
CA ASP A 172 -18.57 8.10 4.05
C ASP A 172 -17.41 7.19 3.59
N GLU A 173 -16.82 7.43 2.41
CA GLU A 173 -15.69 6.65 1.89
C GLU A 173 -14.41 6.94 2.67
N GLY A 174 -14.08 8.23 2.87
CA GLY A 174 -12.90 8.60 3.65
C GLY A 174 -13.01 8.18 5.12
N LYS A 175 -14.20 8.23 5.71
CA LYS A 175 -14.44 7.69 7.06
C LYS A 175 -14.15 6.21 7.12
N GLU A 176 -14.64 5.43 6.16
CA GLU A 176 -14.38 3.99 6.11
C GLU A 176 -12.88 3.69 6.03
N SER A 177 -12.15 4.38 5.15
CA SER A 177 -10.69 4.25 5.05
C SER A 177 -9.98 4.61 6.36
N LEU A 178 -10.32 5.73 6.99
CA LEU A 178 -9.68 6.12 8.25
C LEU A 178 -10.04 5.17 9.40
N LEU A 179 -11.26 4.63 9.43
CA LEU A 179 -11.70 3.69 10.46
C LEU A 179 -11.04 2.30 10.31
N SER A 180 -10.72 1.86 9.09
CA SER A 180 -9.99 0.60 8.87
C SER A 180 -8.60 0.61 9.52
N VAL A 181 -7.97 1.80 9.59
CA VAL A 181 -6.72 2.06 10.30
C VAL A 181 -6.98 2.24 11.80
N LEU A 182 -7.88 3.17 12.16
CA LEU A 182 -8.11 3.57 13.55
C LEU A 182 -8.55 2.42 14.46
N CYS A 183 -9.29 1.44 13.95
CA CYS A 183 -9.71 0.27 14.72
C CYS A 183 -8.52 -0.60 15.17
N GLY A 184 -7.34 -0.48 14.55
CA GLY A 184 -6.13 -1.19 14.97
C GLY A 184 -5.49 -0.68 16.26
N TYR A 185 -5.87 0.52 16.74
CA TYR A 185 -5.29 1.12 17.95
C TYR A 185 -6.12 0.89 19.21
N GLY A 186 -6.94 -0.16 19.21
CA GLY A 186 -7.80 -0.58 20.32
C GLY A 186 -9.04 0.28 20.54
N ALA A 187 -9.85 -0.13 21.52
CA ALA A 187 -11.16 0.43 21.80
C ALA A 187 -11.14 1.95 21.96
N ASN A 188 -12.07 2.62 21.28
CA ASN A 188 -12.22 4.07 21.29
C ASN A 188 -13.69 4.44 21.03
N ASP A 189 -14.29 5.23 21.92
CA ASP A 189 -15.72 5.58 21.85
C ASP A 189 -16.12 6.22 20.51
N ARG A 190 -15.28 7.12 19.98
CA ARG A 190 -15.58 7.81 18.72
C ARG A 190 -15.48 6.88 17.52
N VAL A 191 -14.45 6.04 17.47
CA VAL A 191 -14.28 5.03 16.41
C VAL A 191 -15.44 4.05 16.44
N TYR A 192 -15.83 3.60 17.63
CA TYR A 192 -17.00 2.75 17.84
C TYR A 192 -18.27 3.40 17.29
N GLU A 193 -18.59 4.63 17.72
CA GLU A 193 -19.81 5.32 17.29
C GLU A 193 -19.88 5.51 15.76
N GLU A 194 -18.77 5.85 15.11
CA GLU A 194 -18.75 6.02 13.65
C GLU A 194 -18.85 4.68 12.91
N LEU A 195 -18.21 3.61 13.40
CA LEU A 195 -18.36 2.27 12.84
C LEU A 195 -19.81 1.77 12.94
N ILE A 196 -20.49 2.00 14.07
CA ILE A 196 -21.91 1.63 14.23
C ILE A 196 -22.78 2.40 13.22
N LYS A 197 -22.58 3.71 13.07
CA LYS A 197 -23.32 4.52 12.07
C LYS A 197 -23.10 4.00 10.65
N LEU A 198 -21.87 3.64 10.30
CA LEU A 198 -21.56 3.06 8.99
C LEU A 198 -22.23 1.69 8.81
N PHE A 199 -22.15 0.81 9.82
CA PHE A 199 -22.75 -0.52 9.79
C PHE A 199 -24.26 -0.49 9.55
N GLU A 200 -24.95 0.47 10.18
CA GLU A 200 -26.40 0.65 10.03
C GLU A 200 -26.78 1.22 8.66
N ARG A 201 -25.98 2.16 8.12
CA ARG A 201 -26.28 2.87 6.87
C ARG A 201 -25.82 2.14 5.61
N LYS A 202 -24.73 1.36 5.67
CA LYS A 202 -24.07 0.71 4.52
C LYS A 202 -24.24 -0.80 4.56
N ILE A 203 -25.46 -1.27 4.27
CA ILE A 203 -25.81 -2.70 4.32
C ILE A 203 -24.86 -3.57 3.49
N ASN A 204 -24.47 -3.10 2.31
CA ASN A 204 -23.57 -3.79 1.39
C ASN A 204 -22.09 -3.82 1.82
N LYS A 205 -21.74 -3.16 2.93
CA LYS A 205 -20.39 -3.14 3.50
C LYS A 205 -20.32 -3.72 4.92
N ARG A 206 -21.41 -4.31 5.40
CA ARG A 206 -21.48 -4.84 6.76
C ARG A 206 -20.43 -5.90 7.06
N ALA A 207 -20.06 -6.74 6.08
CA ALA A 207 -18.97 -7.71 6.24
C ALA A 207 -17.65 -7.02 6.64
N ALA A 208 -17.17 -6.07 5.83
CA ALA A 208 -15.95 -5.30 6.09
C ALA A 208 -16.03 -4.52 7.41
N ILE A 209 -17.16 -3.85 7.67
CA ILE A 209 -17.36 -3.08 8.91
C ILE A 209 -17.38 -4.00 10.14
N SER A 210 -17.87 -5.24 10.02
CA SER A 210 -17.82 -6.24 11.09
C SER A 210 -16.38 -6.58 11.45
N ALA A 211 -15.52 -6.79 10.45
CA ALA A 211 -14.10 -7.03 10.68
C ALA A 211 -13.45 -5.85 11.43
N TYR A 212 -13.80 -4.61 11.10
CA TYR A 212 -13.32 -3.42 11.83
C TYR A 212 -13.84 -3.35 13.27
N LEU A 213 -15.10 -3.71 13.51
CA LEU A 213 -15.67 -3.78 14.87
C LEU A 213 -15.01 -4.88 15.71
N GLY A 214 -14.70 -6.03 15.12
CA GLY A 214 -13.93 -7.10 15.76
C GLY A 214 -12.51 -6.66 16.10
N LYS A 215 -11.81 -6.04 15.14
CA LYS A 215 -10.45 -5.50 15.31
C LYS A 215 -10.39 -4.39 16.37
N LEU A 216 -11.42 -3.54 16.46
CA LEU A 216 -11.53 -2.50 17.50
C LEU A 216 -11.52 -3.08 18.92
N GLY A 217 -12.05 -4.29 19.10
CA GLY A 217 -12.07 -4.97 20.40
C GLY A 217 -13.11 -4.43 21.39
N ASP A 218 -14.17 -3.77 20.91
CA ASP A 218 -15.22 -3.20 21.75
C ASP A 218 -16.46 -4.11 21.80
N GLU A 219 -16.62 -4.83 22.92
CA GLU A 219 -17.69 -5.80 23.15
C GLU A 219 -19.11 -5.22 23.02
N ARG A 220 -19.27 -3.89 23.10
CA ARG A 220 -20.58 -3.23 22.87
C ARG A 220 -21.13 -3.51 21.47
N ALA A 221 -20.29 -3.91 20.51
CA ALA A 221 -20.70 -4.29 19.16
C ALA A 221 -21.43 -5.66 19.11
N LEU A 222 -21.23 -6.54 20.10
CA LEU A 222 -21.73 -7.92 20.08
C LEU A 222 -23.24 -8.02 19.82
N PRO A 223 -24.15 -7.29 20.50
CA PRO A 223 -25.57 -7.42 20.25
C PRO A 223 -25.98 -7.07 18.81
N LEU A 224 -25.30 -6.10 18.20
CA LEU A 224 -25.57 -5.67 16.83
C LEU A 224 -25.05 -6.71 15.83
N LEU A 225 -23.83 -7.19 16.02
CA LEU A 225 -23.21 -8.21 15.16
C LEU A 225 -23.99 -9.53 15.22
N ILE A 226 -24.35 -10.01 16.41
CA ILE A 226 -25.14 -11.24 16.59
C ILE A 226 -26.50 -11.11 15.89
N LYS A 227 -27.18 -9.96 16.06
CA LYS A 227 -28.46 -9.71 15.38
C LYS A 227 -28.32 -9.72 13.86
N ALA A 228 -27.25 -9.14 13.33
CA ALA A 228 -26.99 -9.13 11.89
C ALA A 228 -26.65 -10.52 11.36
N ALA A 229 -25.79 -11.27 12.06
CA ALA A 229 -25.43 -12.65 11.71
C ALA A 229 -26.64 -13.59 11.74
N ALA A 230 -27.59 -13.38 12.66
CA ALA A 230 -28.82 -14.16 12.74
C ALA A 230 -29.85 -13.87 11.63
N SER A 231 -29.70 -12.76 10.88
CA SER A 231 -30.67 -12.34 9.86
C SER A 231 -30.63 -13.23 8.63
N VAL A 232 -31.74 -13.85 8.25
CA VAL A 232 -31.87 -14.70 7.04
C VAL A 232 -31.42 -14.01 5.75
N GLU A 233 -31.44 -12.67 5.72
CA GLU A 233 -30.99 -11.87 4.58
C GLU A 233 -29.46 -11.72 4.48
N THR A 234 -28.72 -12.11 5.52
CA THR A 234 -27.26 -12.06 5.54
C THR A 234 -26.71 -13.24 4.72
N PRO A 235 -25.98 -12.97 3.61
CA PRO A 235 -25.36 -14.02 2.79
C PRO A 235 -24.28 -14.78 3.54
N TYR A 236 -23.94 -15.98 3.07
CA TYR A 236 -22.93 -16.83 3.71
C TYR A 236 -21.59 -16.13 3.94
N LEU A 237 -21.04 -15.45 2.92
CA LEU A 237 -19.74 -14.77 3.03
C LEU A 237 -19.76 -13.65 4.09
N ASP A 238 -20.80 -12.83 4.11
CA ASP A 238 -20.97 -11.77 5.10
C ASP A 238 -21.13 -12.34 6.52
N TYR A 239 -21.84 -13.48 6.64
CA TYR A 239 -21.99 -14.18 7.91
C TYR A 239 -20.65 -14.66 8.46
N ILE A 240 -19.74 -15.18 7.61
CA ILE A 240 -18.41 -15.63 8.05
C ILE A 240 -17.61 -14.48 8.66
N GLU A 241 -17.63 -13.29 8.05
CA GLU A 241 -16.96 -12.11 8.60
C GLU A 241 -17.60 -11.65 9.92
N MET A 242 -18.93 -11.65 10.01
CA MET A 242 -19.63 -11.33 11.25
C MET A 242 -19.32 -12.34 12.36
N ARG A 243 -19.30 -13.63 12.03
CA ARG A 243 -18.94 -14.70 12.97
C ARG A 243 -17.53 -14.52 13.49
N SER A 244 -16.56 -14.29 12.60
CA SER A 244 -15.17 -14.02 12.97
C SER A 244 -15.06 -12.83 13.93
N ALA A 245 -15.76 -11.73 13.64
CA ALA A 245 -15.80 -10.57 14.52
C ALA A 245 -16.44 -10.85 15.88
N ILE A 246 -17.55 -11.60 15.92
CA ILE A 246 -18.24 -11.99 17.18
C ILE A 246 -17.31 -12.84 18.05
N GLU A 247 -16.68 -13.86 17.47
CA GLU A 247 -15.77 -14.77 18.18
C GLU A 247 -14.52 -14.03 18.66
N GLN A 248 -13.97 -13.10 17.85
CA GLN A 248 -12.85 -12.25 18.24
C GLN A 248 -13.18 -11.36 19.46
N LEU A 249 -14.44 -10.90 19.57
CA LEU A 249 -14.94 -10.14 20.71
C LEU A 249 -15.35 -11.04 21.91
N GLY A 250 -15.11 -12.36 21.83
CA GLY A 250 -15.45 -13.32 22.89
C GLY A 250 -16.94 -13.68 22.96
N GLY A 251 -17.73 -13.33 21.94
CA GLY A 251 -19.12 -13.72 21.81
C GLY A 251 -19.31 -15.08 21.15
N GLU A 252 -20.55 -15.57 21.19
CA GLU A 252 -20.98 -16.79 20.50
C GLU A 252 -21.83 -16.41 19.30
N ALA A 253 -21.39 -16.78 18.09
CA ALA A 253 -22.12 -16.49 16.86
C ALA A 253 -23.36 -17.40 16.75
N PRO A 254 -24.48 -16.88 16.19
CA PRO A 254 -25.69 -17.67 16.02
C PRO A 254 -25.48 -18.75 14.97
N GLU A 255 -25.96 -19.98 15.24
CA GLU A 255 -25.99 -21.03 14.24
C GLU A 255 -26.98 -20.68 13.11
N ARG A 256 -26.55 -20.92 11.87
CA ARG A 256 -27.27 -20.58 10.65
C ARG A 256 -27.12 -21.69 9.61
N ASP A 257 -28.22 -21.96 8.93
CA ASP A 257 -28.27 -22.82 7.76
C ASP A 257 -28.13 -21.98 6.48
N PHE A 258 -27.33 -22.47 5.54
CA PHE A 258 -27.00 -21.84 4.26
C PHE A 258 -27.18 -22.81 3.08
N ASP A 259 -27.93 -23.90 3.25
CA ASP A 259 -28.15 -24.93 2.22
C ASP A 259 -28.74 -24.36 0.90
N GLU A 260 -29.39 -23.20 0.93
CA GLU A 260 -29.93 -22.50 -0.25
C GLU A 260 -29.02 -21.34 -0.76
N ASP A 261 -27.87 -21.10 -0.15
CA ASP A 261 -26.93 -20.04 -0.54
C ASP A 261 -25.99 -20.53 -1.66
N GLU A 262 -26.04 -19.87 -2.82
CA GLU A 262 -25.25 -20.26 -4.00
C GLU A 262 -23.74 -20.28 -3.75
N MET A 263 -23.24 -19.38 -2.90
CA MET A 263 -21.81 -19.29 -2.61
C MET A 263 -21.38 -20.37 -1.63
N TYR A 264 -22.20 -20.65 -0.60
CA TYR A 264 -21.97 -21.79 0.29
C TYR A 264 -21.88 -23.11 -0.49
N ASP A 265 -22.82 -23.33 -1.41
CA ASP A 265 -22.86 -24.53 -2.27
C ASP A 265 -21.60 -24.69 -3.14
N ARG A 266 -21.03 -23.57 -3.63
CA ARG A 266 -19.78 -23.59 -4.41
C ARG A 266 -18.55 -23.92 -3.57
N PHE A 267 -18.49 -23.45 -2.32
CA PHE A 267 -17.36 -23.68 -1.42
C PHE A 267 -17.36 -25.09 -0.82
N MET A 268 -18.53 -25.65 -0.49
CA MET A 268 -18.63 -26.96 0.16
C MET A 268 -18.56 -28.15 -0.81
N ARG A 269 -18.61 -27.92 -2.13
CA ARG A 269 -18.54 -28.95 -3.17
C ARG A 269 -17.20 -29.00 -3.92
N GLN A 270 -16.17 -28.30 -3.43
CA GLN A 270 -14.77 -28.45 -3.85
C GLN A 270 -14.00 -29.31 -2.85
#